data_AF-A0A420Y808-F1
#
_entry.id   AF-A0A420Y808-F1
#
_cell.length_a   1.000
_cell.length_b   1.000
_cell.length_c   1.000
_cell.angle_alpha   90.00
_cell.angle_beta   90.00
_cell.angle_gamma   90.00
#
_symmetry.space_group_name_H-M   'P 1'
#
loop_
_entity.id
_entity.type
_entity.pdbx_description
1 polymer ?
#
loop_
_entity_poly.entity_id
_entity_poly.type
_entity_poly.pdbx_seq_one_letter_code
_entity_poly.pdbx_strand_id
1 'polypeptide(L)'
;MAEEGGAPAPATHESQAPGAANVHHAGAGHDGAHGVGINTAAMPKLTREESPLSPRVDTPNPFSRKNSSLDLDDYFRGPRDLGKHSKWPMFMQMHGSILPKMILPLLAVGAWATAVTVIHHYTKKLAVNSILLTVTGFVVGLGLSFRSTTAYERYNEGRKYWAQLILASQQLGRVFWIHAKDREGELGERDLLAKLTAMNLLVAFAVSLKHRLRFEPYTSYDDLHHLVSHLDTLANAATRDGPMTSTTRKRPGHLKSFGEYLGVSFAASNPRKAIKKSQRPLGNVPLEVLNYLASFVDDLIGNGQLPIPMQQTLAYNNMASLNDVLTGTERVLNTPVPIAYAIAISQITWVYVFLLPFQLVDPLKWVAIPAAMAAAYIILGLLFIGKEIENPFGEDVNDLPLESYCAQVAAELDIIASKPKPRSQDWIESIDNHVLWPLSNNSWAAWLHRGESRIRDALRAKTEIGFEARKEMEASLVEDEKQNGRQRVDVTKV
;
A
#
# COMPACT_ATOMS: atom_id res chain seq x y z
N MET A 1 -27.81 -16.56 -63.89
CA MET A 1 -27.62 -17.04 -65.27
C MET A 1 -28.86 -16.64 -66.02
N ALA A 2 -28.89 -15.70 -66.95
CA ALA A 2 -27.90 -15.01 -67.80
C ALA A 2 -28.59 -13.68 -68.23
N GLU A 3 -27.98 -12.62 -68.75
CA GLU A 3 -26.62 -12.20 -69.05
C GLU A 3 -26.69 -10.67 -69.23
N GLU A 4 -25.59 -9.99 -68.95
CA GLU A 4 -25.40 -8.54 -68.99
C GLU A 4 -25.20 -7.97 -70.39
N GLY A 5 -25.31 -6.64 -70.51
CA GLY A 5 -24.26 -5.87 -71.19
C GLY A 5 -24.72 -4.79 -72.19
N GLY A 6 -24.77 -3.54 -71.75
CA GLY A 6 -24.89 -2.35 -72.60
C GLY A 6 -24.14 -1.15 -72.00
N ALA A 7 -23.11 -0.69 -72.71
CA ALA A 7 -22.42 0.61 -72.53
C ALA A 7 -23.37 1.79 -72.94
N PRO A 8 -23.03 3.11 -72.88
CA PRO A 8 -21.70 3.76 -72.81
C PRO A 8 -21.61 5.10 -72.00
N ALA A 9 -20.46 5.78 -72.10
CA ALA A 9 -20.10 7.16 -71.67
C ALA A 9 -20.97 8.27 -72.34
N PRO A 10 -20.79 9.63 -72.20
CA PRO A 10 -19.52 10.41 -72.09
C PRO A 10 -19.56 11.84 -71.43
N ALA A 11 -18.44 12.59 -71.60
CA ALA A 11 -18.31 14.03 -71.94
C ALA A 11 -18.52 15.11 -70.83
N THR A 12 -17.50 15.83 -70.32
CA THR A 12 -16.67 16.96 -70.84
C THR A 12 -17.29 18.37 -70.73
N HIS A 13 -16.53 19.31 -70.12
CA HIS A 13 -16.22 20.71 -70.52
C HIS A 13 -15.88 21.53 -69.26
N GLU A 14 -14.64 22.04 -69.09
CA GLU A 14 -14.15 23.38 -69.52
C GLU A 14 -14.87 24.53 -68.79
N SER A 15 -14.26 25.60 -68.26
CA SER A 15 -12.98 26.25 -68.52
C SER A 15 -12.71 27.32 -67.45
N GLN A 16 -11.41 27.56 -67.23
CA GLN A 16 -10.70 28.84 -67.06
C GLN A 16 -11.04 29.86 -65.93
N ALA A 17 -9.92 30.26 -65.31
CA ALA A 17 -9.62 31.28 -64.29
C ALA A 17 -9.93 32.75 -64.77
N PRO A 18 -9.43 33.88 -64.17
CA PRO A 18 -8.50 34.07 -63.03
C PRO A 18 -8.75 35.30 -62.11
N GLY A 19 -7.95 35.42 -61.04
CA GLY A 19 -7.16 36.63 -60.76
C GLY A 19 -7.68 37.74 -59.82
N ALA A 20 -6.76 38.18 -58.94
CA ALA A 20 -6.64 39.49 -58.26
C ALA A 20 -7.63 39.80 -57.12
N ALA A 21 -7.35 40.62 -56.10
CA ALA A 21 -6.16 41.13 -55.43
C ALA A 21 -6.68 41.96 -54.23
N ASN A 22 -5.89 42.05 -53.17
CA ASN A 22 -5.67 43.26 -52.36
C ASN A 22 -6.67 43.71 -51.24
N VAL A 23 -6.03 44.09 -50.12
CA VAL A 23 -6.27 45.24 -49.20
C VAL A 23 -6.65 44.96 -47.74
N HIS A 24 -5.73 45.43 -46.90
CA HIS A 24 -5.76 45.84 -45.49
C HIS A 24 -7.09 46.09 -44.77
N HIS A 25 -7.12 45.70 -43.48
CA HIS A 25 -7.51 46.64 -42.42
C HIS A 25 -6.83 46.28 -41.08
N ALA A 26 -6.22 47.30 -40.46
CA ALA A 26 -5.73 47.28 -39.10
C ALA A 26 -6.89 47.52 -38.11
N GLY A 27 -6.87 46.85 -36.96
CA GLY A 27 -7.76 47.09 -35.84
C GLY A 27 -7.17 46.50 -34.56
N ALA A 28 -6.84 47.38 -33.60
CA ALA A 28 -6.30 47.05 -32.30
C ALA A 28 -7.35 46.40 -31.39
N GLY A 29 -6.92 45.46 -30.53
CA GLY A 29 -7.76 44.88 -29.48
C GLY A 29 -7.00 43.88 -28.62
N HIS A 30 -6.87 44.20 -27.34
CA HIS A 30 -6.46 43.35 -26.22
C HIS A 30 -7.06 41.94 -26.29
N ASP A 31 -6.27 40.90 -26.00
CA ASP A 31 -6.63 39.79 -25.09
C ASP A 31 -5.53 38.70 -25.10
N GLY A 32 -4.71 38.68 -24.05
CA GLY A 32 -3.69 37.66 -23.83
C GLY A 32 -4.21 36.52 -22.96
N ALA A 33 -5.11 35.69 -23.51
CA ALA A 33 -5.42 34.38 -22.95
C ALA A 33 -4.50 33.34 -23.61
N HIS A 34 -3.44 32.93 -22.91
CA HIS A 34 -2.55 31.85 -23.35
C HIS A 34 -3.25 30.49 -23.24
N GLY A 35 -4.06 30.15 -24.25
CA GLY A 35 -4.44 28.76 -24.52
C GLY A 35 -3.31 28.05 -25.25
N VAL A 36 -2.66 27.10 -24.59
CA VAL A 36 -1.69 26.20 -25.23
C VAL A 36 -2.47 25.26 -26.16
N GLY A 37 -2.52 25.61 -27.44
CA GLY A 37 -3.08 24.76 -28.49
C GLY A 37 -2.22 23.52 -28.69
N ILE A 38 -2.76 22.35 -28.37
CA ILE A 38 -2.15 21.06 -28.71
C ILE A 38 -2.18 20.92 -30.24
N ASN A 39 -0.99 20.89 -30.85
CA ASN A 39 -0.82 20.75 -32.28
C ASN A 39 -1.12 19.28 -32.68
N THR A 40 -2.36 19.00 -33.07
CA THR A 40 -2.87 17.66 -33.42
C THR A 40 -2.33 17.11 -34.75
N ALA A 41 -1.53 17.89 -35.48
CA ALA A 41 -1.05 17.55 -36.82
C ALA A 41 0.11 16.53 -36.86
N ALA A 42 0.67 16.11 -35.71
CA ALA A 42 1.87 15.28 -35.65
C ALA A 42 1.67 13.85 -35.11
N MET A 43 0.43 13.39 -34.85
CA MET A 43 0.19 12.01 -34.41
C MET A 43 -0.16 11.10 -35.60
N PRO A 44 0.56 9.99 -35.84
CA PRO A 44 0.14 9.00 -36.82
C PRO A 44 -1.22 8.42 -36.41
N LYS A 45 -2.17 8.32 -37.36
CA LYS A 45 -3.45 7.65 -37.13
C LYS A 45 -3.18 6.17 -36.87
N LEU A 46 -3.30 5.75 -35.61
CA LEU A 46 -3.09 4.36 -35.21
C LEU A 46 -4.28 3.51 -35.69
N THR A 47 -4.11 2.90 -36.87
CA THR A 47 -5.00 1.86 -37.36
C THR A 47 -4.84 0.62 -36.51
N ARG A 48 -5.83 0.35 -35.64
CA ARG A 48 -6.07 -0.95 -34.98
C ARG A 48 -4.80 -1.57 -34.39
N GLU A 49 -4.16 -0.88 -33.46
CA GLU A 49 -3.17 -1.52 -32.60
C GLU A 49 -3.90 -2.42 -31.59
N GLU A 50 -3.36 -3.64 -31.42
CA GLU A 50 -3.70 -4.51 -30.30
C GLU A 50 -3.67 -3.69 -29.01
N SER A 51 -4.69 -3.86 -28.16
CA SER A 51 -4.83 -3.13 -26.91
C SER A 51 -3.45 -3.00 -26.26
N PRO A 52 -2.89 -1.79 -26.11
CA PRO A 52 -1.63 -1.67 -25.41
C PRO A 52 -1.87 -2.28 -24.04
N LEU A 53 -1.21 -3.42 -23.79
CA LEU A 53 -1.13 -3.98 -22.44
C LEU A 53 -0.75 -2.79 -21.58
N SER A 54 -1.59 -2.46 -20.60
CA SER A 54 -1.25 -1.43 -19.63
C SER A 54 0.21 -1.68 -19.26
N PRO A 55 1.09 -0.65 -19.27
CA PRO A 55 2.42 -0.84 -18.73
C PRO A 55 2.14 -1.43 -17.36
N ARG A 56 2.46 -2.72 -17.20
CA ARG A 56 2.42 -3.33 -15.89
C ARG A 56 3.23 -2.34 -15.09
N VAL A 57 2.66 -1.85 -14.00
CA VAL A 57 3.49 -1.28 -12.97
C VAL A 57 4.46 -2.43 -12.70
N ASP A 58 5.65 -2.36 -13.28
CA ASP A 58 6.77 -3.26 -13.02
C ASP A 58 7.27 -2.87 -11.63
N THR A 59 6.36 -2.83 -10.65
CA THR A 59 6.61 -3.47 -9.39
C THR A 59 7.00 -4.89 -9.77
N PRO A 60 8.29 -5.27 -9.69
CA PRO A 60 8.69 -6.65 -9.90
C PRO A 60 7.77 -7.47 -9.02
N ASN A 61 6.86 -8.21 -9.66
CA ASN A 61 5.87 -8.98 -8.94
C ASN A 61 6.68 -9.92 -8.05
N PRO A 62 6.67 -9.76 -6.71
CA PRO A 62 7.48 -10.61 -5.83
C PRO A 62 7.01 -12.07 -5.88
N PHE A 63 5.93 -12.33 -6.64
CA PHE A 63 5.31 -13.63 -6.87
C PHE A 63 5.58 -14.20 -8.29
N SER A 64 6.25 -13.47 -9.20
CA SER A 64 6.60 -13.99 -10.53
C SER A 64 7.92 -14.76 -10.48
N ARG A 65 7.84 -16.09 -10.58
CA ARG A 65 8.98 -17.04 -10.60
C ARG A 65 9.95 -16.87 -11.79
N LYS A 66 9.76 -15.90 -12.67
CA LYS A 66 10.65 -15.70 -13.83
C LYS A 66 11.75 -14.69 -13.47
N ASN A 67 12.85 -15.23 -12.94
CA ASN A 67 14.17 -14.61 -12.70
C ASN A 67 14.52 -14.18 -11.26
N SER A 68 14.10 -14.92 -10.23
CA SER A 68 14.81 -14.87 -8.95
C SER A 68 15.92 -15.92 -8.94
N SER A 69 17.16 -15.48 -9.20
CA SER A 69 18.28 -16.10 -8.49
C SER A 69 17.93 -16.04 -7.00
N LEU A 70 18.08 -17.15 -6.28
CA LEU A 70 17.91 -17.22 -4.82
C LEU A 70 18.90 -16.26 -4.15
N ASP A 71 18.57 -14.97 -4.15
CA ASP A 71 19.35 -13.93 -3.50
C ASP A 71 18.95 -13.98 -2.03
N LEU A 72 19.93 -14.17 -1.14
CA LEU A 72 19.73 -14.13 0.31
C LEU A 72 19.00 -12.84 0.74
N ASP A 73 19.10 -11.78 -0.05
CA ASP A 73 18.42 -10.50 0.13
C ASP A 73 16.88 -10.63 0.10
N ASP A 74 16.27 -11.46 -0.76
CA ASP A 74 14.80 -11.63 -0.85
C ASP A 74 14.22 -12.43 0.34
N TYR A 75 15.05 -13.22 1.03
CA TYR A 75 14.62 -13.94 2.23
C TYR A 75 14.64 -13.05 3.47
N PHE A 76 15.25 -11.86 3.41
CA PHE A 76 15.39 -10.98 4.59
C PHE A 76 14.98 -9.52 4.33
N ARG A 77 14.62 -9.18 3.10
CA ARG A 77 14.06 -7.88 2.69
C ARG A 77 12.78 -8.12 1.92
N GLY A 78 11.83 -7.20 2.07
CA GLY A 78 10.58 -7.22 1.33
C GLY A 78 9.38 -7.72 2.15
N PRO A 79 8.17 -7.33 1.73
CA PRO A 79 6.96 -7.55 2.50
C PRO A 79 6.69 -9.04 2.72
N ARG A 80 6.31 -9.39 3.97
CA ARG A 80 5.94 -10.76 4.32
C ARG A 80 4.83 -11.26 3.40
N ASP A 81 5.11 -12.32 2.65
CA ASP A 81 4.11 -12.96 1.81
C ASP A 81 3.07 -13.66 2.70
N LEU A 82 1.92 -13.02 2.89
CA LEU A 82 0.82 -13.56 3.69
C LEU A 82 0.22 -14.86 3.10
N GLY A 83 0.43 -15.12 1.80
CA GLY A 83 -0.06 -16.31 1.10
C GLY A 83 0.92 -17.49 1.13
N LYS A 84 2.22 -17.26 1.42
CA LYS A 84 3.20 -18.34 1.59
C LYS A 84 3.17 -18.87 3.03
N HIS A 85 2.45 -19.96 3.23
CA HIS A 85 2.52 -20.73 4.46
C HIS A 85 3.82 -21.55 4.51
N SER A 86 4.72 -21.22 5.44
CA SER A 86 5.86 -22.09 5.74
C SER A 86 5.35 -23.39 6.35
N LYS A 87 5.91 -24.52 5.89
CA LYS A 87 5.61 -25.85 6.44
C LYS A 87 6.21 -26.08 7.83
N TRP A 88 7.12 -25.21 8.27
CA TRP A 88 7.76 -25.30 9.57
C TRP A 88 6.89 -24.65 10.66
N PRO A 89 6.86 -25.22 11.88
CA PRO A 89 6.22 -24.59 13.03
C PRO A 89 6.74 -23.17 13.25
N MET A 90 5.87 -22.26 13.71
CA MET A 90 6.17 -20.82 13.83
C MET A 90 7.45 -20.52 14.62
N PHE A 91 7.74 -21.30 15.66
CA PHE A 91 8.95 -21.10 16.49
C PHE A 91 10.27 -21.43 15.78
N MET A 92 10.24 -22.17 14.66
CA MET A 92 11.42 -22.49 13.84
C MET A 92 11.57 -21.60 12.61
N GLN A 93 10.63 -20.67 12.38
CA GLN A 93 10.66 -19.81 11.20
C GLN A 93 11.67 -18.69 11.39
N MET A 94 12.71 -18.68 10.55
CA MET A 94 13.73 -17.64 10.53
C MET A 94 13.28 -16.39 9.77
N HIS A 95 12.43 -16.55 8.75
CA HIS A 95 11.88 -15.45 7.95
C HIS A 95 10.92 -14.60 8.79
N GLY A 96 11.16 -13.29 8.85
CA GLY A 96 10.41 -12.35 9.69
C GLY A 96 10.74 -12.43 11.19
N SER A 97 11.68 -13.29 11.59
CA SER A 97 12.17 -13.32 12.97
C SER A 97 13.21 -12.23 13.19
N ILE A 98 13.31 -11.76 14.44
CA ILE A 98 14.35 -10.81 14.86
C ILE A 98 15.71 -11.51 15.10
N LEU A 99 15.74 -12.85 15.11
CA LEU A 99 16.91 -13.65 15.49
C LEU A 99 18.17 -13.27 14.69
N PRO A 100 18.12 -13.06 13.36
CA PRO A 100 19.28 -12.60 12.61
C PRO A 100 19.96 -11.32 13.10
N LYS A 101 19.15 -10.28 13.38
CA LYS A 101 19.63 -8.98 13.91
C LYS A 101 20.24 -9.15 15.32
N MET A 102 19.94 -10.26 15.99
CA MET A 102 20.41 -10.58 17.34
C MET A 102 21.66 -11.47 17.40
N ILE A 103 22.10 -12.08 16.30
CA ILE A 103 23.25 -13.02 16.32
C ILE A 103 24.48 -12.33 16.92
N LEU A 104 24.85 -11.15 16.41
CA LEU A 104 26.03 -10.42 16.89
C LEU A 104 25.88 -9.93 18.34
N PRO A 105 24.77 -9.30 18.76
CA PRO A 105 24.48 -9.00 20.16
C PRO A 105 24.58 -10.22 21.10
N LEU A 106 23.99 -11.36 20.71
CA LEU A 106 23.99 -12.57 21.54
C LEU A 106 25.36 -13.20 21.65
N LEU A 107 26.15 -13.20 20.57
CA LEU A 107 27.54 -13.63 20.62
C LEU A 107 28.39 -12.75 21.54
N ALA A 108 28.18 -11.43 21.51
CA ALA A 108 28.86 -10.51 22.41
C ALA A 108 28.50 -10.76 23.88
N VAL A 109 27.22 -10.97 24.18
CA VAL A 109 26.75 -11.32 25.53
C VAL A 109 27.26 -12.70 25.96
N GLY A 110 27.27 -13.68 25.05
CA GLY A 110 27.83 -15.00 25.30
C GLY A 110 29.31 -14.94 25.64
N ALA A 111 30.11 -14.24 24.84
CA ALA A 111 31.53 -14.02 25.09
C ALA A 111 31.78 -13.31 26.42
N TRP A 112 30.97 -12.30 26.75
CA TRP A 112 31.03 -11.61 28.03
C TRP A 112 30.68 -12.54 29.20
N ALA A 113 29.61 -13.32 29.09
CA ALA A 113 29.22 -14.28 30.11
C ALA A 113 30.29 -15.36 30.31
N THR A 114 30.93 -15.83 29.23
CA THR A 114 32.08 -16.73 29.30
C THR A 114 33.27 -16.09 30.02
N ALA A 115 33.61 -14.84 29.72
CA ALA A 115 34.70 -14.14 30.40
C ALA A 115 34.44 -14.01 31.90
N VAL A 116 33.23 -13.60 32.30
CA VAL A 116 32.84 -13.47 33.71
C VAL A 116 32.88 -14.82 34.44
N THR A 117 32.34 -15.88 33.84
CA THR A 117 32.32 -17.22 34.45
C THR A 117 33.72 -17.82 34.60
N VAL A 118 34.60 -17.64 33.61
CA VAL A 118 36.00 -18.07 33.69
C VAL A 118 36.75 -17.32 34.79
N ILE A 119 36.67 -15.99 34.83
CA ILE A 119 37.36 -15.20 35.87
C ILE A 119 36.82 -15.55 37.26
N HIS A 120 35.51 -15.75 37.38
CA HIS A 120 34.88 -16.14 38.64
C HIS A 120 35.42 -17.48 39.17
N HIS A 121 35.52 -18.50 38.31
CA HIS A 121 35.90 -19.84 38.72
C HIS A 121 37.41 -19.98 38.98
N TYR A 122 38.24 -19.31 38.17
CA TYR A 122 39.70 -19.51 38.20
C TYR A 122 40.50 -18.42 38.92
N THR A 123 39.94 -17.23 39.17
CA THR A 123 40.73 -16.11 39.71
C THR A 123 40.13 -15.51 40.99
N LYS A 124 38.92 -14.93 40.91
CA LYS A 124 38.29 -14.21 42.04
C LYS A 124 36.78 -14.36 42.00
N LYS A 125 36.14 -14.49 43.16
CA LYS A 125 34.67 -14.45 43.25
C LYS A 125 34.14 -13.07 42.85
N LEU A 126 33.55 -12.99 41.66
CA LEU A 126 32.95 -11.79 41.08
C LEU A 126 31.43 -11.67 41.31
N ALA A 127 30.87 -12.48 42.20
CA ALA A 127 29.43 -12.55 42.35
C ALA A 127 28.83 -11.29 42.99
N VAL A 128 27.68 -10.89 42.48
CA VAL A 128 26.91 -9.73 42.95
C VAL A 128 25.55 -10.20 43.45
N ASN A 129 25.03 -9.54 44.49
CA ASN A 129 23.73 -9.85 45.07
C ASN A 129 22.59 -9.74 44.04
N SER A 130 21.70 -10.74 44.02
CA SER A 130 20.54 -10.84 43.14
C SER A 130 19.44 -9.78 43.39
N ILE A 131 19.49 -9.04 44.51
CA ILE A 131 18.58 -7.90 44.76
C ILE A 131 18.68 -6.85 43.64
N LEU A 132 19.88 -6.64 43.08
CA LEU A 132 20.03 -5.73 41.95
C LEU A 132 19.32 -6.24 40.70
N LEU A 133 19.26 -7.57 40.48
CA LEU A 133 18.54 -8.20 39.37
C LEU A 133 17.06 -7.86 39.43
N THR A 134 16.44 -8.01 40.60
CA THR A 134 14.99 -7.87 40.74
C THR A 134 14.53 -6.43 40.53
N VAL A 135 15.26 -5.46 41.10
CA VAL A 135 14.93 -4.03 40.96
C VAL A 135 15.17 -3.55 39.53
N THR A 136 16.34 -3.84 38.96
CA THR A 136 16.66 -3.41 37.59
C THR A 136 15.84 -4.17 36.54
N GLY A 137 15.55 -5.44 36.76
CA GLY A 137 14.70 -6.26 35.91
C GLY A 137 13.26 -5.76 35.85
N PHE A 138 12.71 -5.30 36.98
CA PHE A 138 11.39 -4.65 37.00
C PHE A 138 11.38 -3.36 36.16
N VAL A 139 12.40 -2.51 36.32
CA VAL A 139 12.53 -1.26 35.55
C VAL A 139 12.69 -1.54 34.05
N VAL A 140 13.50 -2.53 33.68
CA VAL A 140 13.66 -2.96 32.27
C VAL A 140 12.35 -3.51 31.73
N GLY A 141 11.65 -4.36 32.47
CA GLY A 141 10.37 -4.92 32.06
C GLY A 141 9.31 -3.84 31.80
N LEU A 142 9.17 -2.87 32.72
CA LEU A 142 8.27 -1.75 32.57
C LEU A 142 8.65 -0.86 31.37
N GLY A 143 9.93 -0.54 31.23
CA GLY A 143 10.44 0.28 30.12
C GLY A 143 10.24 -0.38 28.74
N LEU A 144 10.50 -1.69 28.64
CA LEU A 144 10.28 -2.47 27.42
C LEU A 144 8.79 -2.60 27.07
N SER A 145 7.93 -2.77 28.08
CA SER A 145 6.47 -2.79 27.88
C SER A 145 5.99 -1.45 27.31
N PHE A 146 6.39 -0.33 27.92
CA PHE A 146 6.02 1.01 27.44
C PHE A 146 6.51 1.27 26.01
N ARG A 147 7.76 0.88 25.72
CA ARG A 147 8.32 0.97 24.36
C ARG A 147 7.52 0.13 23.35
N SER A 148 7.19 -1.11 23.71
CA SER A 148 6.42 -2.00 22.83
C SER A 148 5.01 -1.47 22.55
N THR A 149 4.32 -0.93 23.57
CA THR A 149 2.99 -0.34 23.41
C THR A 149 3.03 0.87 22.47
N THR A 150 3.94 1.81 22.70
CA THR A 150 4.07 3.02 21.86
C THR A 150 4.48 2.71 20.42
N ALA A 151 5.37 1.73 20.22
CA ALA A 151 5.75 1.29 18.88
C ALA A 151 4.57 0.59 18.15
N TYR A 152 3.79 -0.21 18.86
CA TYR A 152 2.58 -0.85 18.30
C TYR A 152 1.51 0.18 17.91
N GLU A 153 1.30 1.22 18.71
CA GLU A 153 0.37 2.31 18.38
C GLU A 153 0.75 3.01 17.07
N ARG A 154 2.03 3.33 16.89
CA ARG A 154 2.56 3.92 15.63
C ARG A 154 2.36 2.99 14.44
N TYR A 155 2.65 1.70 14.60
CA TYR A 155 2.44 0.69 13.56
C TYR A 155 0.95 0.58 13.18
N ASN A 156 0.04 0.66 14.17
CA ASN A 156 -1.39 0.66 13.93
C ASN A 156 -1.89 1.97 13.29
N GLU A 157 -1.37 3.13 13.68
CA GLU A 157 -1.66 4.42 13.04
C GLU A 157 -1.26 4.40 11.55
N GLY A 158 -0.05 3.91 11.24
CA GLY A 158 0.40 3.74 9.86
C GLY A 158 -0.58 2.89 9.03
N ARG A 159 -1.02 1.75 9.58
CA ARG A 159 -2.04 0.89 8.92
C ARG A 159 -3.36 1.60 8.67
N LYS A 160 -3.85 2.36 9.66
CA LYS A 160 -5.11 3.10 9.54
C LYS A 160 -5.06 4.14 8.42
N TYR A 161 -3.95 4.88 8.30
CA TYR A 161 -3.80 5.87 7.23
C TYR A 161 -3.76 5.22 5.84
N TRP A 162 -3.08 4.08 5.68
CA TRP A 162 -3.09 3.34 4.40
C TRP A 162 -4.47 2.76 4.07
N ALA A 163 -5.23 2.28 5.06
CA ALA A 163 -6.61 1.86 4.85
C ALA A 163 -7.52 3.03 4.44
N GLN A 164 -7.34 4.20 5.06
CA GLN A 164 -8.06 5.43 4.70
C GLN A 164 -7.70 5.90 3.29
N LEU A 165 -6.43 5.78 2.88
CA LEU A 165 -5.97 6.08 1.53
C LEU A 165 -6.69 5.24 0.47
N ILE A 166 -6.77 3.93 0.70
CA ILE A 166 -7.46 3.00 -0.20
C ILE A 166 -8.93 3.39 -0.32
N LEU A 167 -9.60 3.62 0.82
CA LEU A 167 -11.00 4.04 0.84
C LEU A 167 -11.24 5.35 0.08
N ALA A 168 -10.43 6.38 0.34
CA ALA A 168 -10.56 7.68 -0.30
C ALA A 168 -10.31 7.61 -1.82
N SER A 169 -9.31 6.81 -2.23
CA SER A 169 -9.00 6.57 -3.64
C SER A 169 -10.15 5.86 -4.35
N GLN A 170 -10.74 4.82 -3.76
CA GLN A 170 -11.93 4.15 -4.31
C GLN A 170 -13.13 5.09 -4.43
N GLN A 171 -13.36 5.94 -3.42
CA GLN A 171 -14.47 6.88 -3.43
C GLN A 171 -14.28 7.96 -4.51
N LEU A 172 -13.09 8.54 -4.64
CA LEU A 172 -12.77 9.47 -5.72
C LEU A 172 -12.83 8.82 -7.09
N GLY A 173 -12.32 7.60 -7.24
CA GLY A 173 -12.45 6.82 -8.48
C GLY A 173 -13.91 6.64 -8.89
N ARG A 174 -14.82 6.35 -7.95
CA ARG A 174 -16.26 6.30 -8.24
C ARG A 174 -16.85 7.67 -8.59
N VAL A 175 -16.41 8.75 -7.95
CA VAL A 175 -16.84 10.11 -8.32
C VAL A 175 -16.43 10.43 -9.75
N PHE A 176 -15.17 10.19 -10.12
CA PHE A 176 -14.64 10.49 -11.45
C PHE A 176 -15.26 9.60 -12.53
N TRP A 177 -15.47 8.31 -12.26
CA TRP A 177 -15.94 7.37 -13.28
C TRP A 177 -17.47 7.28 -13.37
N ILE A 178 -18.16 7.16 -12.23
CA ILE A 178 -19.62 6.87 -12.18
C ILE A 178 -20.46 8.15 -12.10
N HIS A 179 -19.99 9.16 -11.35
CA HIS A 179 -20.78 10.36 -11.08
C HIS A 179 -20.57 11.47 -12.12
N ALA A 180 -19.34 11.67 -12.59
CA ALA A 180 -19.06 12.64 -13.63
C ALA A 180 -19.70 12.24 -14.96
N LYS A 181 -20.52 13.13 -15.53
CA LYS A 181 -21.15 12.96 -16.84
C LYS A 181 -20.14 13.22 -17.95
N ASP A 182 -20.19 12.38 -18.99
CA ASP A 182 -19.46 12.61 -20.23
C ASP A 182 -20.24 13.59 -21.11
N ARG A 183 -19.55 14.55 -21.73
CA ARG A 183 -20.15 15.46 -22.70
C ARG A 183 -20.34 14.75 -24.04
N GLU A 184 -21.33 15.19 -24.82
CA GLU A 184 -21.63 14.58 -26.12
C GLU A 184 -20.60 14.99 -27.20
N GLY A 185 -20.37 14.10 -28.18
CA GLY A 185 -19.48 14.36 -29.33
C GLY A 185 -17.99 14.11 -29.05
N GLU A 186 -17.10 14.81 -29.76
CA GLU A 186 -15.63 14.69 -29.63
C GLU A 186 -15.12 15.04 -28.21
N LEU A 187 -15.91 15.79 -27.44
CA LEU A 187 -15.59 16.12 -26.05
C LEU A 187 -15.71 14.91 -25.12
N GLY A 188 -16.55 13.92 -25.44
CA GLY A 188 -16.72 12.72 -24.62
C GLY A 188 -15.48 11.83 -24.60
N GLU A 189 -14.78 11.69 -25.72
CA GLU A 189 -13.52 10.94 -25.79
C GLU A 189 -12.42 11.62 -24.96
N ARG A 190 -12.37 12.96 -25.01
CA ARG A 190 -11.44 13.75 -24.18
C ARG A 190 -11.77 13.61 -22.70
N ASP A 191 -13.04 13.65 -22.33
CA ASP A 191 -13.50 13.48 -20.95
C ASP A 191 -13.12 12.09 -20.41
N LEU A 192 -13.26 11.05 -21.22
CA LEU A 192 -12.87 9.69 -20.85
C LEU A 192 -11.35 9.58 -20.57
N LEU A 193 -10.52 10.14 -21.45
CA LEU A 193 -9.07 10.17 -21.27
C LEU A 193 -8.65 11.02 -20.06
N ALA A 194 -9.35 12.14 -19.82
CA ALA A 194 -9.11 12.99 -18.66
C ALA A 194 -9.45 12.28 -17.35
N LYS A 195 -10.59 11.56 -17.30
CA LYS A 195 -10.97 10.70 -16.16
C LYS A 195 -9.94 9.61 -15.91
N LEU A 196 -9.47 8.92 -16.95
CA LEU A 196 -8.44 7.89 -16.83
C LEU A 196 -7.14 8.47 -16.28
N THR A 197 -6.75 9.66 -16.75
CA THR A 197 -5.59 10.39 -16.24
C THR A 197 -5.76 10.74 -14.76
N ALA A 198 -6.93 11.23 -14.35
CA ALA A 198 -7.22 11.52 -12.95
C ALA A 198 -7.22 10.26 -12.06
N MET A 199 -7.68 9.10 -12.57
CA MET A 199 -7.56 7.83 -11.86
C MET A 199 -6.10 7.41 -11.71
N ASN A 200 -5.27 7.58 -12.76
CA ASN A 200 -3.83 7.35 -12.66
C ASN A 200 -3.14 8.31 -11.68
N LEU A 201 -3.63 9.55 -11.52
CA LEU A 201 -3.14 10.48 -10.51
C LEU A 201 -3.46 10.03 -9.07
N LEU A 202 -4.58 9.35 -8.83
CA LEU A 202 -4.85 8.73 -7.53
C LEU A 202 -3.84 7.62 -7.22
N VAL A 203 -3.47 6.80 -8.22
CA VAL A 203 -2.38 5.82 -8.10
C VAL A 203 -1.04 6.52 -7.88
N ALA A 204 -0.76 7.58 -8.64
CA ALA A 204 0.44 8.39 -8.51
C ALA A 204 0.59 8.98 -7.11
N PHE A 205 -0.51 9.42 -6.49
CA PHE A 205 -0.53 9.89 -5.11
C PHE A 205 -0.11 8.79 -4.13
N ALA A 206 -0.66 7.57 -4.25
CA ALA A 206 -0.29 6.45 -3.39
C ALA A 206 1.19 6.04 -3.57
N VAL A 207 1.66 5.94 -4.81
CA VAL A 207 3.05 5.55 -5.13
C VAL A 207 4.03 6.63 -4.68
N SER A 208 3.74 7.91 -4.97
CA SER A 208 4.58 9.02 -4.52
C SER A 208 4.62 9.16 -3.00
N LEU A 209 3.52 8.87 -2.29
CA LEU A 209 3.49 8.82 -0.83
C LEU A 209 4.40 7.73 -0.29
N LYS A 210 4.39 6.52 -0.88
CA LYS A 210 5.33 5.45 -0.53
C LYS A 210 6.79 5.91 -0.64
N HIS A 211 7.19 6.46 -1.79
CA HIS A 211 8.56 6.94 -2.00
C HIS A 211 8.92 8.07 -1.02
N ARG A 212 7.97 8.98 -0.76
CA ARG A 212 8.13 10.04 0.24
C ARG A 212 8.43 9.47 1.63
N LEU A 213 7.69 8.46 2.07
CA LEU A 213 7.88 7.84 3.39
C LEU A 213 9.20 7.07 3.51
N ARG A 214 9.77 6.61 2.39
CA ARG A 214 11.09 5.97 2.33
C ARG A 214 12.26 6.93 2.09
N PHE A 215 11.99 8.24 2.05
CA PHE A 215 12.97 9.29 1.72
C PHE A 215 13.60 9.12 0.34
N GLU A 216 12.78 8.75 -0.64
CA GLU A 216 13.11 8.61 -2.05
C GLU A 216 12.55 9.81 -2.83
N PRO A 217 13.32 10.90 -3.01
CA PRO A 217 12.74 12.20 -3.37
C PRO A 217 12.63 12.48 -4.89
N TYR A 218 13.12 11.58 -5.75
CA TYR A 218 13.14 11.78 -7.20
C TYR A 218 11.91 11.18 -7.88
N THR A 219 11.68 11.49 -9.16
CA THR A 219 10.55 10.95 -9.93
C THR A 219 10.95 9.87 -10.93
N SER A 220 12.24 9.54 -11.05
CA SER A 220 12.76 8.57 -12.03
C SER A 220 12.58 7.10 -11.65
N TYR A 221 11.82 6.78 -10.60
CA TYR A 221 11.58 5.40 -10.20
C TYR A 221 10.66 4.71 -11.22
N ASP A 222 10.89 3.43 -11.51
CA ASP A 222 10.20 2.69 -12.58
C ASP A 222 8.67 2.71 -12.43
N ASP A 223 8.18 2.66 -11.19
CA ASP A 223 6.77 2.66 -10.83
C ASP A 223 6.13 4.06 -10.70
N LEU A 224 6.93 5.12 -10.57
CA LEU A 224 6.45 6.50 -10.42
C LEU A 224 6.62 7.34 -11.70
N HIS A 225 7.66 7.07 -12.48
CA HIS A 225 8.07 7.89 -13.62
C HIS A 225 6.96 8.06 -14.65
N HIS A 226 6.31 6.95 -15.04
CA HIS A 226 5.23 7.00 -16.04
C HIS A 226 3.97 7.72 -15.55
N LEU A 227 3.73 7.73 -14.23
CA LEU A 227 2.57 8.36 -13.61
C LEU A 227 2.73 9.87 -13.42
N VAL A 228 3.95 10.36 -13.21
CA VAL A 228 4.21 11.77 -12.82
C VAL A 228 5.05 12.54 -13.82
N SER A 229 5.72 11.89 -14.78
CA SER A 229 6.62 12.57 -15.74
C SER A 229 5.94 13.66 -16.59
N HIS A 230 4.65 13.54 -16.85
CA HIS A 230 3.86 14.53 -17.59
C HIS A 230 3.43 15.74 -16.74
N LEU A 231 3.60 15.67 -15.42
CA LEU A 231 3.29 16.76 -14.50
C LEU A 231 4.51 17.67 -14.33
N ASP A 232 4.24 18.97 -14.23
CA ASP A 232 5.25 19.94 -13.82
C ASP A 232 5.38 19.90 -12.29
N THR A 233 6.39 19.16 -11.82
CA THR A 233 6.68 19.01 -10.39
C THR A 233 8.11 19.43 -10.09
N LEU A 234 8.32 19.95 -8.88
CA LEU A 234 9.65 20.38 -8.43
C LEU A 234 10.64 19.20 -8.43
N ALA A 235 10.17 18.02 -8.03
CA ALA A 235 10.96 16.79 -8.07
C ALA A 235 11.32 16.38 -9.51
N ASN A 236 10.42 16.53 -10.48
CA ASN A 236 10.70 16.20 -11.88
C ASN A 236 11.74 17.16 -12.46
N ALA A 237 11.64 18.46 -12.17
CA ALA A 237 12.67 19.44 -12.53
C ALA A 237 14.03 19.09 -11.91
N ALA A 238 14.08 18.72 -10.63
CA ALA A 238 15.30 18.30 -9.95
C ALA A 238 15.88 16.98 -10.52
N THR A 239 15.02 16.07 -10.99
CA THR A 239 15.41 14.78 -11.56
C THR A 239 16.04 14.95 -12.95
N ARG A 240 15.50 15.85 -13.79
CA ARG A 240 16.01 16.13 -15.15
C ARG A 240 17.41 16.73 -15.15
N ASP A 241 17.73 17.56 -14.16
CA ASP A 241 19.04 18.21 -14.03
C ASP A 241 20.06 17.38 -13.24
N GLY A 242 19.63 16.29 -12.62
CA GLY A 242 20.49 15.40 -11.85
C GLY A 242 21.34 14.49 -12.74
N PRO A 243 22.54 14.05 -12.30
CA PRO A 243 23.30 13.04 -13.03
C PRO A 243 22.48 11.74 -13.10
N MET A 244 22.24 11.23 -14.32
CA MET A 244 21.47 10.01 -14.65
C MET A 244 21.83 8.76 -13.83
N THR A 245 22.90 8.75 -13.04
CA THR A 245 23.34 7.65 -12.17
C THR A 245 22.70 7.64 -10.76
N SER A 246 21.89 8.64 -10.39
CA SER A 246 21.10 8.65 -9.14
C SER A 246 19.73 7.98 -9.26
N THR A 247 19.43 7.40 -10.42
CA THR A 247 18.09 7.04 -10.90
C THR A 247 17.68 5.61 -10.59
N THR A 248 18.65 4.70 -10.45
CA THR A 248 18.39 3.27 -10.20
C THR A 248 18.86 2.92 -8.79
N ARG A 249 18.03 2.22 -8.04
CA ARG A 249 18.36 1.67 -6.70
C ARG A 249 19.60 0.77 -6.82
N LYS A 250 20.80 1.33 -6.59
CA LYS A 250 22.05 0.54 -6.64
C LYS A 250 22.01 -0.48 -5.52
N ARG A 251 21.92 -1.78 -5.86
CA ARG A 251 22.01 -2.86 -4.88
C ARG A 251 23.31 -2.69 -4.07
N PRO A 252 23.25 -2.66 -2.73
CA PRO A 252 24.45 -2.60 -1.91
C PRO A 252 25.31 -3.85 -2.19
N GLY A 253 26.64 -3.70 -2.18
CA GLY A 253 27.52 -4.87 -2.31
C GLY A 253 27.29 -5.89 -1.18
N HIS A 254 27.53 -7.18 -1.43
CA HIS A 254 27.19 -8.28 -0.51
C HIS A 254 27.66 -8.06 0.93
N LEU A 255 28.88 -7.56 1.15
CA LEU A 255 29.42 -7.28 2.49
C LEU A 255 28.62 -6.21 3.23
N LYS A 256 28.14 -5.19 2.50
CA LYS A 256 27.31 -4.12 3.04
C LYS A 256 25.89 -4.62 3.33
N SER A 257 25.30 -5.42 2.45
CA SER A 257 23.98 -6.04 2.71
C SER A 257 24.04 -6.95 3.94
N PHE A 258 25.09 -7.76 4.07
CA PHE A 258 25.32 -8.62 5.22
C PHE A 258 25.58 -7.85 6.53
N GLY A 259 26.30 -6.72 6.46
CA GLY A 259 26.49 -5.83 7.60
C GLY A 259 25.21 -5.10 8.03
N GLU A 260 24.39 -4.64 7.06
CA GLU A 260 23.05 -4.09 7.32
C GLU A 260 22.14 -5.16 7.95
N TYR A 261 22.22 -6.40 7.48
CA TYR A 261 21.48 -7.55 8.00
C TYR A 261 21.82 -7.89 9.46
N LEU A 262 23.10 -7.86 9.83
CA LEU A 262 23.53 -8.05 11.22
C LEU A 262 23.27 -6.83 12.12
N GLY A 263 22.61 -5.79 11.60
CA GLY A 263 22.25 -4.59 12.36
C GLY A 263 23.45 -3.72 12.74
N VAL A 264 24.55 -3.82 12.00
CA VAL A 264 25.76 -3.02 12.26
C VAL A 264 25.47 -1.57 11.88
N SER A 265 25.42 -0.69 12.88
CA SER A 265 25.02 0.72 12.73
C SER A 265 25.85 1.50 11.69
N PHE A 266 27.12 1.13 11.48
CA PHE A 266 28.00 1.76 10.48
C PHE A 266 27.71 1.34 9.03
N ALA A 267 27.04 0.21 8.81
CA ALA A 267 26.70 -0.29 7.48
C ALA A 267 25.38 0.29 6.95
N ALA A 268 24.49 0.75 7.85
CA ALA A 268 23.18 1.31 7.51
C ALA A 268 23.32 2.54 6.61
N SER A 269 22.80 2.46 5.38
CA SER A 269 22.70 3.63 4.51
C SER A 269 21.74 4.68 5.11
N ASN A 270 22.20 5.92 5.25
CA ASN A 270 21.33 7.01 5.70
C ASN A 270 20.45 7.49 4.52
N PRO A 271 19.14 7.24 4.55
CA PRO A 271 18.26 7.52 3.41
C PRO A 271 18.10 9.04 3.16
N ARG A 272 18.33 9.87 4.19
CA ARG A 272 18.28 11.35 4.09
C ARG A 272 19.48 11.95 3.34
N LYS A 273 20.52 11.17 3.04
CA LYS A 273 21.71 11.64 2.31
C LYS A 273 21.39 12.11 0.89
N ALA A 274 20.44 11.45 0.23
CA ALA A 274 20.01 11.81 -1.12
C ALA A 274 19.35 13.20 -1.16
N ILE A 275 18.51 13.49 -0.17
CA ILE A 275 17.85 14.79 0.00
C ILE A 275 18.88 15.90 0.21
N LYS A 276 19.86 15.70 1.10
CA LYS A 276 20.91 16.69 1.38
C LYS A 276 21.83 16.98 0.18
N LYS A 277 21.95 16.05 -0.77
CA LYS A 277 22.80 16.20 -1.97
C LYS A 277 22.12 17.00 -3.09
N SER A 278 20.80 17.16 -3.04
CA SER A 278 20.06 17.87 -4.07
C SER A 278 20.46 19.34 -4.17
N GLN A 279 20.63 19.83 -5.39
CA GLN A 279 20.96 21.23 -5.70
C GLN A 279 19.70 22.09 -5.95
N ARG A 280 18.55 21.43 -6.13
CA ARG A 280 17.24 22.04 -6.36
C ARG A 280 16.26 21.60 -5.29
N PRO A 281 15.21 22.40 -5.02
CA PRO A 281 14.14 21.98 -4.13
C PRO A 281 13.44 20.75 -4.70
N LEU A 282 13.41 19.67 -3.93
CA LEU A 282 12.77 18.40 -4.32
C LEU A 282 11.24 18.45 -4.18
N GLY A 283 10.69 19.47 -3.50
CA GLY A 283 9.25 19.63 -3.31
C GLY A 283 8.60 18.52 -2.48
N ASN A 284 7.28 18.42 -2.63
CA ASN A 284 6.47 17.37 -2.00
C ASN A 284 5.56 16.78 -3.08
N VAL A 285 6.07 15.76 -3.78
CA VAL A 285 5.37 15.14 -4.92
C VAL A 285 3.91 14.74 -4.62
N PRO A 286 3.58 14.01 -3.53
CA PRO A 286 2.18 13.68 -3.26
C PRO A 286 1.31 14.93 -3.02
N LEU A 287 1.85 15.98 -2.41
CA LEU A 287 1.12 17.25 -2.27
C LEU A 287 0.91 17.95 -3.62
N GLU A 288 1.91 17.94 -4.48
CA GLU A 288 1.82 18.52 -5.83
C GLU A 288 0.79 17.75 -6.67
N VAL A 289 0.74 16.42 -6.57
CA VAL A 289 -0.30 15.58 -7.20
C VAL A 289 -1.70 15.94 -6.68
N LEU A 290 -1.87 16.24 -5.39
CA LEU A 290 -3.15 16.70 -4.85
C LEU A 290 -3.63 18.01 -5.47
N ASN A 291 -2.71 18.93 -5.80
CA ASN A 291 -3.08 20.19 -6.48
C ASN A 291 -3.63 19.93 -7.89
N TYR A 292 -3.03 19.00 -8.63
CA TYR A 292 -3.55 18.59 -9.95
C TYR A 292 -4.92 17.90 -9.85
N LEU A 293 -5.10 17.04 -8.84
CA LEU A 293 -6.41 16.44 -8.55
C LEU A 293 -7.46 17.49 -8.18
N ALA A 294 -7.07 18.55 -7.46
CA ALA A 294 -7.96 19.67 -7.11
C ALA A 294 -8.45 20.40 -8.35
N SER A 295 -7.51 20.78 -9.22
CA SER A 295 -7.81 21.43 -10.51
C SER A 295 -8.76 20.58 -11.34
N PHE A 296 -8.57 19.26 -11.38
CA PHE A 296 -9.45 18.37 -12.12
C PHE A 296 -10.87 18.33 -11.54
N VAL A 297 -11.01 18.32 -10.21
CA VAL A 297 -12.33 18.40 -9.56
C VAL A 297 -13.02 19.72 -9.86
N ASP A 298 -12.29 20.83 -9.84
CA ASP A 298 -12.80 22.15 -10.21
C ASP A 298 -13.26 22.19 -11.66
N ASP A 299 -12.49 21.63 -12.59
CA ASP A 299 -12.86 21.54 -14.01
C ASP A 299 -14.13 20.70 -14.20
N LEU A 300 -14.29 19.57 -13.49
CA LEU A 300 -15.51 18.77 -13.53
C LEU A 300 -16.75 19.54 -13.06
N ILE A 301 -16.58 20.41 -12.05
CA ILE A 301 -17.66 21.25 -11.51
C ILE A 301 -17.96 22.40 -12.48
N GLY A 302 -16.93 23.12 -12.95
CA GLY A 302 -17.05 24.23 -13.88
C GLY A 302 -17.66 23.83 -15.22
N ASN A 303 -17.35 22.62 -15.70
CA ASN A 303 -17.93 22.05 -16.92
C ASN A 303 -19.34 21.46 -16.72
N GLY A 304 -19.90 21.49 -15.50
CA GLY A 304 -21.23 20.94 -15.20
C GLY A 304 -21.31 19.41 -15.26
N GLN A 305 -20.17 18.71 -15.22
CA GLN A 305 -20.10 17.24 -15.27
C GLN A 305 -20.53 16.59 -13.95
N LEU A 306 -20.43 17.32 -12.83
CA LEU A 306 -20.97 16.94 -11.52
C LEU A 306 -22.20 17.79 -11.16
N PRO A 307 -23.39 17.48 -11.68
CA PRO A 307 -24.56 18.35 -11.53
C PRO A 307 -25.19 18.31 -10.14
N ILE A 308 -24.93 17.26 -9.34
CA ILE A 308 -25.55 17.10 -8.02
C ILE A 308 -24.56 17.65 -6.97
N PRO A 309 -24.92 18.67 -6.17
CA PRO A 309 -24.02 19.28 -5.19
C PRO A 309 -23.39 18.28 -4.21
N MET A 310 -24.16 17.27 -3.79
CA MET A 310 -23.67 16.22 -2.89
C MET A 310 -22.48 15.43 -3.48
N GLN A 311 -22.41 15.26 -4.81
CA GLN A 311 -21.28 14.59 -5.46
C GLN A 311 -20.02 15.46 -5.41
N GLN A 312 -20.18 16.78 -5.49
CA GLN A 312 -19.09 17.75 -5.37
C GLN A 312 -18.54 17.77 -3.94
N THR A 313 -19.44 17.79 -2.94
CA THR A 313 -19.05 17.67 -1.52
C THR A 313 -18.31 16.36 -1.25
N LEU A 314 -18.76 15.24 -1.82
CA LEU A 314 -18.08 13.96 -1.68
C LEU A 314 -16.66 13.97 -2.28
N ALA A 315 -16.46 14.65 -3.42
CA ALA A 315 -15.14 14.81 -4.05
C ALA A 315 -14.19 15.55 -3.09
N TYR A 316 -14.60 16.72 -2.61
CA TYR A 316 -13.79 17.55 -1.73
C TYR A 316 -13.51 16.91 -0.36
N ASN A 317 -14.47 16.19 0.21
CA ASN A 317 -14.26 15.45 1.47
C ASN A 317 -13.21 14.35 1.32
N ASN A 318 -13.19 13.66 0.17
CA ASN A 318 -12.17 12.63 -0.08
C ASN A 318 -10.81 13.23 -0.40
N MET A 319 -10.77 14.36 -1.09
CA MET A 319 -9.54 15.13 -1.27
C MET A 319 -8.94 15.58 0.06
N ALA A 320 -9.77 16.11 0.98
CA ALA A 320 -9.36 16.42 2.34
C ALA A 320 -8.84 15.17 3.06
N SER A 321 -9.53 14.03 2.90
CA SER A 321 -9.08 12.75 3.47
C SER A 321 -7.72 12.29 2.94
N LEU A 322 -7.41 12.51 1.65
CA LEU A 322 -6.08 12.22 1.10
C LEU A 322 -5.01 13.15 1.70
N ASN A 323 -5.34 14.43 1.91
CA ASN A 323 -4.45 15.37 2.58
C ASN A 323 -4.19 14.98 4.06
N ASP A 324 -5.24 14.55 4.77
CA ASP A 324 -5.13 14.04 6.13
C ASP A 324 -4.23 12.81 6.21
N VAL A 325 -4.29 11.91 5.22
CA VAL A 325 -3.39 10.77 5.10
C VAL A 325 -1.95 11.21 4.90
N LEU A 326 -1.69 12.17 4.00
CA LEU A 326 -0.35 12.70 3.76
C LEU A 326 0.23 13.29 5.06
N THR A 327 -0.50 14.19 5.70
CA THR A 327 -0.07 14.85 6.94
C THR A 327 0.07 13.85 8.10
N GLY A 328 -0.87 12.90 8.19
CA GLY A 328 -0.88 11.86 9.22
C GLY A 328 0.29 10.89 9.12
N THR A 329 0.62 10.43 7.92
CA THR A 329 1.77 9.57 7.68
C THR A 329 3.10 10.31 7.87
N GLU A 330 3.20 11.59 7.47
CA GLU A 330 4.36 12.43 7.76
C GLU A 330 4.52 12.67 9.27
N ARG A 331 3.43 12.82 10.03
CA ARG A 331 3.47 12.88 11.50
C ARG A 331 4.06 11.59 12.07
N VAL A 332 3.51 10.43 11.71
CA VAL A 332 4.04 9.13 12.18
C VAL A 332 5.53 9.02 11.87
N LEU A 333 5.99 9.39 10.68
CA LEU A 333 7.39 9.29 10.29
C LEU A 333 8.32 10.31 10.97
N ASN A 334 7.91 11.59 11.04
CA ASN A 334 8.79 12.69 11.45
C ASN A 334 8.70 13.05 12.94
N THR A 335 7.67 12.58 13.65
CA THR A 335 7.57 12.76 15.11
C THR A 335 7.81 11.41 15.81
N PRO A 336 9.06 10.92 15.91
CA PRO A 336 9.38 9.72 16.67
C PRO A 336 9.15 9.93 18.17
N VAL A 337 9.10 8.84 18.94
CA VAL A 337 9.12 8.89 20.41
C VAL A 337 10.35 9.70 20.84
N PRO A 338 10.27 10.57 21.87
CA PRO A 338 11.39 11.42 22.23
C PRO A 338 12.65 10.60 22.45
N ILE A 339 13.72 10.99 21.74
CA ILE A 339 14.95 10.22 21.60
C ILE A 339 15.57 9.88 22.98
N ALA A 340 15.41 10.77 23.96
CA ALA A 340 15.86 10.56 25.33
C ALA A 340 15.28 9.26 25.95
N TYR A 341 13.99 8.98 25.75
CA TYR A 341 13.37 7.75 26.25
C TYR A 341 13.92 6.52 25.52
N ALA A 342 14.03 6.59 24.20
CA ALA A 342 14.54 5.48 23.40
C ALA A 342 15.99 5.12 23.77
N ILE A 343 16.84 6.13 23.99
CA ILE A 343 18.23 5.96 24.43
C ILE A 343 18.28 5.41 25.86
N ALA A 344 17.55 6.01 26.80
CA ALA A 344 17.58 5.57 28.20
C ALA A 344 17.11 4.12 28.38
N ILE A 345 16.01 3.73 27.74
CA ILE A 345 15.51 2.34 27.78
C ILE A 345 16.55 1.38 27.19
N SER A 346 17.18 1.75 26.08
CA SER A 346 18.25 0.93 25.48
C SER A 346 19.46 0.81 26.40
N GLN A 347 19.93 1.91 27.00
CA GLN A 347 21.07 1.92 27.91
C GLN A 347 20.81 1.07 29.15
N ILE A 348 19.66 1.25 29.82
CA ILE A 348 19.29 0.48 31.02
C ILE A 348 19.17 -1.02 30.68
N THR A 349 18.58 -1.36 29.53
CA THR A 349 18.47 -2.75 29.07
C THR A 349 19.86 -3.38 28.83
N TRP A 350 20.77 -2.66 28.19
CA TRP A 350 22.14 -3.15 27.96
C TRP A 350 22.92 -3.30 29.26
N VAL A 351 22.81 -2.32 30.17
CA VAL A 351 23.42 -2.41 31.51
C VAL A 351 22.91 -3.65 32.25
N TYR A 352 21.59 -3.90 32.22
CA TYR A 352 20.99 -5.10 32.82
C TYR A 352 21.56 -6.39 32.22
N VAL A 353 21.58 -6.50 30.89
CA VAL A 353 22.07 -7.70 30.19
C VAL A 353 23.56 -7.96 30.47
N PHE A 354 24.39 -6.91 30.58
CA PHE A 354 25.80 -7.06 30.94
C PHE A 354 26.03 -7.40 32.42
N LEU A 355 25.09 -7.05 33.31
CA LEU A 355 25.17 -7.39 34.74
C LEU A 355 24.67 -8.80 35.06
N LEU A 356 23.81 -9.39 34.21
CA LEU A 356 23.23 -10.73 34.42
C LEU A 356 24.27 -11.83 34.74
N PRO A 357 25.40 -11.96 34.01
CA PRO A 357 26.36 -13.04 34.28
C PRO A 357 26.95 -13.00 35.69
N PHE A 358 27.17 -11.80 36.26
CA PHE A 358 27.73 -11.63 37.61
C PHE A 358 26.78 -12.11 38.71
N GLN A 359 25.48 -12.13 38.43
CA GLN A 359 24.46 -12.51 39.40
C GLN A 359 24.10 -14.01 39.27
N LEU A 360 24.23 -14.57 38.06
CA LEU A 360 23.94 -15.98 37.78
C LEU A 360 25.12 -16.92 38.04
N VAL A 361 26.36 -16.41 38.08
CA VAL A 361 27.57 -17.25 38.17
C VAL A 361 27.67 -18.06 39.46
N ASP A 362 27.28 -17.52 40.62
CA ASP A 362 27.30 -18.23 41.90
C ASP A 362 26.31 -19.42 41.93
N PRO A 363 25.00 -19.21 41.63
CA PRO A 363 24.02 -20.30 41.71
C PRO A 363 24.15 -21.32 40.57
N LEU A 364 24.49 -20.89 39.35
CA LEU A 364 24.45 -21.74 38.14
C LEU A 364 25.83 -22.21 37.65
N LYS A 365 26.93 -21.67 38.18
CA LYS A 365 28.31 -21.99 37.76
C LYS A 365 28.43 -21.90 36.23
N TRP A 366 28.91 -22.95 35.55
CA TRP A 366 29.05 -23.01 34.09
C TRP A 366 27.73 -22.87 33.33
N VAL A 367 26.59 -23.23 33.94
CA VAL A 367 25.25 -23.08 33.34
C VAL A 367 24.84 -21.60 33.25
N ALA A 368 25.54 -20.70 33.95
CA ALA A 368 25.29 -19.26 33.85
C ALA A 368 25.48 -18.72 32.43
N ILE A 369 26.35 -19.32 31.61
CA ILE A 369 26.59 -18.89 30.21
C ILE A 369 25.33 -19.08 29.35
N PRO A 370 24.80 -20.30 29.15
CA PRO A 370 23.59 -20.50 28.36
C PRO A 370 22.37 -19.81 28.99
N ALA A 371 22.29 -19.73 30.33
CA ALA A 371 21.20 -19.02 31.01
C ALA A 371 21.23 -17.51 30.72
N ALA A 372 22.40 -16.87 30.77
CA ALA A 372 22.55 -15.45 30.43
C ALA A 372 22.23 -15.18 28.96
N MET A 373 22.66 -16.06 28.04
CA MET A 373 22.31 -15.96 26.62
C MET A 373 20.81 -16.11 26.38
N ALA A 374 20.13 -17.05 27.03
CA ALA A 374 18.69 -17.24 26.91
C ALA A 374 17.92 -16.02 27.46
N ALA A 375 18.32 -15.50 28.62
CA ALA A 375 17.72 -14.29 29.18
C ALA A 375 17.95 -13.07 28.29
N ALA A 376 19.17 -12.91 27.76
CA ALA A 376 19.49 -11.85 26.81
C ALA A 376 18.67 -11.96 25.52
N TYR A 377 18.43 -13.17 25.00
CA TYR A 377 17.57 -13.39 23.85
C TYR A 377 16.15 -12.89 24.09
N ILE A 378 15.55 -13.20 25.25
CA ILE A 378 14.19 -12.75 25.56
C ILE A 378 14.15 -11.21 25.68
N ILE A 379 15.08 -10.62 26.43
CA ILE A 379 15.06 -9.19 26.76
C ILE A 379 15.44 -8.33 25.56
N LEU A 380 16.55 -8.65 24.89
CA LEU A 380 16.97 -7.94 23.68
C LEU A 380 15.99 -8.19 22.53
N GLY A 381 15.36 -9.37 22.47
CA GLY A 381 14.33 -9.68 21.48
C GLY A 381 13.16 -8.70 21.57
N LEU A 382 12.63 -8.48 22.78
CA LEU A 382 11.57 -7.48 23.00
C LEU A 382 12.03 -6.06 22.63
N LEU A 383 13.25 -5.68 22.99
CA LEU A 383 13.81 -4.35 22.64
C LEU A 383 13.90 -4.15 21.12
N PHE A 384 14.40 -5.15 20.38
CA PHE A 384 14.59 -5.07 18.94
C PHE A 384 13.27 -5.17 18.16
N ILE A 385 12.31 -5.99 18.61
CA ILE A 385 10.96 -6.02 18.04
C ILE A 385 10.31 -4.63 18.15
N GLY A 386 10.39 -4.02 19.34
CA GLY A 386 9.86 -2.67 19.54
C GLY A 386 10.53 -1.62 18.65
N LYS A 387 11.81 -1.79 18.32
CA LYS A 387 12.53 -0.90 17.39
C LYS A 387 12.13 -1.13 15.93
N GLU A 388 11.90 -2.38 15.53
CA GLU A 388 11.51 -2.73 14.16
C GLU A 388 10.10 -2.22 13.84
N ILE A 389 9.14 -2.42 14.74
CA ILE A 389 7.74 -1.98 14.50
C ILE A 389 7.54 -0.46 14.67
N GLU A 390 8.51 0.28 15.23
CA GLU A 390 8.40 1.72 15.51
C GLU A 390 8.30 2.58 14.23
N ASN A 391 8.93 2.12 13.14
CA ASN A 391 8.86 2.74 11.82
C ASN A 391 8.19 1.80 10.81
N PRO A 392 6.86 1.84 10.65
CA PRO A 392 6.12 0.89 9.82
C PRO A 392 6.34 1.01 8.31
N PHE A 393 7.05 2.04 7.83
CA PHE A 393 7.12 2.40 6.41
C PHE A 393 8.43 2.02 5.72
N GLY A 394 9.32 1.30 6.42
CA GLY A 394 10.62 0.92 5.90
C GLY A 394 10.56 -0.20 4.86
N GLU A 395 11.61 -1.02 4.87
CA GLU A 395 11.80 -2.17 3.99
C GLU A 395 12.08 -3.47 4.77
N ASP A 396 11.92 -3.43 6.10
CA ASP A 396 12.05 -4.61 6.94
C ASP A 396 10.89 -5.60 6.65
N VAL A 397 11.11 -6.89 6.92
CA VAL A 397 10.12 -7.96 6.62
C VAL A 397 8.80 -7.74 7.35
N ASN A 398 8.86 -7.11 8.52
CA ASN A 398 7.72 -6.85 9.39
C ASN A 398 7.08 -5.46 9.16
N ASP A 399 7.60 -4.68 8.23
CA ASP A 399 7.03 -3.39 7.83
C ASP A 399 5.76 -3.58 7.00
N LEU A 400 5.04 -2.47 6.80
CA LEU A 400 3.82 -2.48 6.00
C LEU A 400 4.13 -2.75 4.52
N PRO A 401 3.32 -3.59 3.85
CA PRO A 401 3.52 -3.93 2.45
C PRO A 401 3.01 -2.79 1.54
N LEU A 402 3.72 -1.66 1.53
CA LEU A 402 3.30 -0.46 0.81
C LEU A 402 3.12 -0.70 -0.69
N GLU A 403 3.97 -1.53 -1.29
CA GLU A 403 3.84 -1.98 -2.67
C GLU A 403 2.50 -2.66 -2.93
N SER A 404 2.09 -3.56 -2.04
CA SER A 404 0.82 -4.28 -2.18
C SER A 404 -0.37 -3.34 -2.03
N TYR A 405 -0.29 -2.34 -1.15
CA TYR A 405 -1.34 -1.34 -1.03
C TYR A 405 -1.44 -0.46 -2.28
N CYS A 406 -0.31 -0.03 -2.85
CA CYS A 406 -0.31 0.74 -4.10
C CYS A 406 -0.87 -0.10 -5.27
N ALA A 407 -0.46 -1.36 -5.38
CA ALA A 407 -0.97 -2.30 -6.39
C ALA A 407 -2.46 -2.57 -6.21
N GLN A 408 -2.94 -2.67 -4.96
CA GLN A 408 -4.36 -2.79 -4.66
C GLN A 408 -5.14 -1.57 -5.15
N VAL A 409 -4.67 -0.35 -4.84
CA VAL A 409 -5.32 0.89 -5.31
C VAL A 409 -5.40 0.92 -6.83
N ALA A 410 -4.30 0.60 -7.52
CA ALA A 410 -4.28 0.52 -8.98
C ALA A 410 -5.30 -0.50 -9.52
N ALA A 411 -5.29 -1.73 -9.00
CA ALA A 411 -6.20 -2.78 -9.44
C ALA A 411 -7.69 -2.43 -9.18
N GLU A 412 -8.00 -1.83 -8.05
CA GLU A 412 -9.37 -1.42 -7.72
C GLU A 412 -9.86 -0.27 -8.60
N LEU A 413 -8.97 0.69 -8.94
CA LEU A 413 -9.28 1.75 -9.89
C LEU A 413 -9.47 1.19 -11.30
N ASP A 414 -8.62 0.25 -11.75
CA ASP A 414 -8.81 -0.44 -13.02
C ASP A 414 -10.14 -1.20 -13.08
N ILE A 415 -10.54 -1.85 -11.98
CA ILE A 415 -11.84 -2.52 -11.88
C ILE A 415 -12.99 -1.51 -12.01
N ILE A 416 -12.90 -0.35 -11.34
CA ILE A 416 -13.91 0.71 -11.45
C ILE A 416 -13.98 1.23 -12.90
N ALA A 417 -12.83 1.40 -13.56
CA ALA A 417 -12.74 1.89 -14.93
C ALA A 417 -13.13 0.84 -15.99
N SER A 418 -13.14 -0.45 -15.64
CA SER A 418 -13.32 -1.55 -16.60
C SER A 418 -14.66 -1.57 -17.33
N LYS A 419 -15.70 -0.97 -16.73
CA LYS A 419 -17.06 -0.98 -17.26
C LYS A 419 -17.62 0.44 -17.31
N PRO A 420 -18.44 0.77 -18.31
CA PRO A 420 -19.19 2.02 -18.29
C PRO A 420 -20.15 2.04 -17.09
N LYS A 421 -20.61 3.24 -16.74
CA LYS A 421 -21.60 3.43 -15.67
C LYS A 421 -22.77 2.44 -15.83
N PRO A 422 -23.02 1.54 -14.86
CA PRO A 422 -24.12 0.60 -14.96
C PRO A 422 -25.45 1.34 -14.88
N ARG A 423 -26.38 1.02 -15.78
CA ARG A 423 -27.77 1.49 -15.68
C ARG A 423 -28.55 0.51 -14.81
N SER A 424 -29.40 1.02 -13.92
CA SER A 424 -30.16 0.19 -12.98
C SER A 424 -31.03 -0.84 -13.69
N GLN A 425 -31.62 -0.48 -14.82
CA GLN A 425 -32.49 -1.37 -15.62
C GLN A 425 -31.73 -2.61 -16.10
N ASP A 426 -30.50 -2.44 -16.59
CA ASP A 426 -29.73 -3.52 -17.25
C ASP A 426 -29.44 -4.71 -16.32
N TRP A 427 -29.25 -4.48 -15.02
CA TRP A 427 -28.91 -5.54 -14.06
C TRP A 427 -30.04 -5.89 -13.09
N ILE A 428 -30.94 -4.94 -12.74
CA ILE A 428 -32.09 -5.23 -11.88
C ILE A 428 -33.13 -6.05 -12.65
N GLU A 429 -33.43 -5.65 -13.88
CA GLU A 429 -34.47 -6.28 -14.70
C GLU A 429 -33.94 -7.51 -15.45
N SER A 430 -32.69 -7.91 -15.17
CA SER A 430 -32.08 -9.10 -15.74
C SER A 430 -32.83 -10.38 -15.36
N ILE A 431 -32.88 -11.31 -16.30
CA ILE A 431 -33.46 -12.65 -16.11
C ILE A 431 -32.67 -13.43 -15.05
N ASP A 432 -31.37 -13.18 -14.94
CA ASP A 432 -30.48 -13.83 -13.97
C ASP A 432 -30.62 -13.25 -12.55
N ASN A 433 -31.36 -12.15 -12.38
CA ASN A 433 -31.59 -11.55 -11.08
C ASN A 433 -32.69 -12.31 -10.30
N HIS A 434 -32.25 -13.23 -9.43
CA HIS A 434 -33.13 -14.00 -8.54
C HIS A 434 -33.45 -13.24 -7.24
N VAL A 435 -34.41 -12.31 -7.30
CA VAL A 435 -34.74 -11.34 -6.22
C VAL A 435 -35.03 -11.98 -4.86
N LEU A 436 -35.67 -13.15 -4.84
CA LEU A 436 -36.06 -13.84 -3.60
C LEU A 436 -35.20 -15.06 -3.28
N TRP A 437 -34.02 -15.22 -3.89
CA TRP A 437 -33.11 -16.30 -3.52
C TRP A 437 -32.75 -16.26 -2.01
N PRO A 438 -32.65 -17.41 -1.31
CA PRO A 438 -32.81 -18.79 -1.79
C PRO A 438 -34.26 -19.32 -1.81
N LEU A 439 -35.25 -18.52 -1.37
CA LEU A 439 -36.65 -18.95 -1.31
C LEU A 439 -37.23 -19.27 -2.70
N SER A 440 -36.80 -18.53 -3.72
CA SER A 440 -37.29 -18.72 -5.08
C SER A 440 -36.20 -18.45 -6.12
N ASN A 441 -36.08 -19.35 -7.09
CA ASN A 441 -35.23 -19.20 -8.28
C ASN A 441 -35.91 -18.42 -9.41
N ASN A 442 -37.07 -17.81 -9.17
CA ASN A 442 -37.75 -17.01 -10.19
C ASN A 442 -37.02 -15.67 -10.40
N SER A 443 -36.96 -15.23 -11.65
CA SER A 443 -36.33 -13.96 -12.05
C SER A 443 -37.13 -12.74 -11.60
N TRP A 444 -36.51 -11.55 -11.68
CA TRP A 444 -37.18 -10.28 -11.42
C TRP A 444 -38.46 -10.10 -12.25
N ALA A 445 -38.40 -10.36 -13.56
CA ALA A 445 -39.54 -10.25 -14.46
C ALA A 445 -40.70 -11.18 -14.05
N ALA A 446 -40.39 -12.40 -13.59
CA ALA A 446 -41.40 -13.35 -13.15
C ALA A 446 -42.11 -12.91 -11.86
N TRP A 447 -41.46 -12.12 -11.00
CA TRP A 447 -42.06 -11.56 -9.78
C TRP A 447 -42.82 -10.27 -10.03
N LEU A 448 -42.39 -9.45 -11.01
CA LEU A 448 -43.09 -8.23 -11.40
C LEU A 448 -44.56 -8.50 -11.74
N HIS A 449 -44.86 -9.61 -12.42
CA HIS A 449 -46.21 -9.99 -12.83
C HIS A 449 -47.08 -10.63 -11.73
N ARG A 450 -46.54 -10.89 -10.53
CA ARG A 450 -47.26 -11.62 -9.45
C ARG A 450 -48.09 -10.74 -8.52
N GLY A 451 -47.98 -9.42 -8.65
CA GLY A 451 -48.70 -8.45 -7.84
C GLY A 451 -48.10 -8.24 -6.43
N GLU A 452 -48.32 -7.05 -5.89
CA GLU A 452 -47.66 -6.59 -4.66
C GLU A 452 -47.99 -7.45 -3.43
N SER A 453 -49.24 -7.88 -3.26
CA SER A 453 -49.66 -8.73 -2.13
C SER A 453 -48.83 -10.00 -2.05
N ARG A 454 -48.67 -10.72 -3.17
CA ARG A 454 -47.90 -11.97 -3.21
C ARG A 454 -46.42 -11.76 -2.95
N ILE A 455 -45.87 -10.61 -3.36
CA ILE A 455 -44.49 -10.25 -3.06
C ILE A 455 -44.34 -10.04 -1.54
N ARG A 456 -45.25 -9.28 -0.92
CA ARG A 456 -45.24 -9.04 0.54
C ARG A 456 -45.42 -10.32 1.34
N ASP A 457 -46.32 -11.21 0.90
CA ASP A 457 -46.53 -12.52 1.53
C ASP A 457 -45.28 -13.39 1.41
N ALA A 458 -44.63 -13.42 0.24
CA ALA A 458 -43.37 -14.14 0.03
C ALA A 458 -42.22 -13.58 0.89
N LEU A 459 -42.17 -12.25 1.11
CA LEU A 459 -41.19 -11.62 2.00
C LEU A 459 -41.41 -12.01 3.47
N ARG A 460 -42.68 -12.06 3.91
CA ARG A 460 -43.03 -12.56 5.24
C ARG A 460 -42.60 -14.02 5.41
N ALA A 461 -42.96 -14.87 4.46
CA ALA A 461 -42.58 -16.29 4.45
C ALA A 461 -41.05 -16.48 4.45
N LYS A 462 -40.30 -15.66 3.69
CA LYS A 462 -38.82 -15.70 3.69
C LYS A 462 -38.25 -15.44 5.09
N THR A 463 -38.87 -14.54 5.84
CA THR A 463 -38.44 -14.17 7.19
C THR A 463 -38.72 -15.29 8.18
N GLU A 464 -39.88 -15.92 8.08
CA GLU A 464 -40.29 -17.08 8.90
C GLU A 464 -39.39 -18.29 8.63
N ILE A 465 -39.20 -18.67 7.37
CA ILE A 465 -38.32 -19.78 6.97
C ILE A 465 -36.87 -19.50 7.39
N GLY A 466 -36.40 -18.26 7.24
CA GLY A 466 -35.07 -17.87 7.70
C GLY A 466 -34.91 -17.92 9.23
N PHE A 467 -35.98 -17.69 9.99
CA PHE A 467 -35.97 -17.85 11.45
C PHE A 467 -35.96 -19.34 11.85
N GLU A 468 -36.79 -20.16 11.22
CA GLU A 468 -36.82 -21.61 11.45
C GLU A 468 -35.48 -22.26 11.11
N ALA A 469 -34.90 -21.97 9.95
CA ALA A 469 -33.60 -22.51 9.54
C ALA A 469 -32.46 -22.12 10.51
N ARG A 470 -32.47 -20.89 11.06
CA ARG A 470 -31.51 -20.47 12.08
C ARG A 470 -31.72 -21.21 13.40
N LYS A 471 -32.97 -21.40 13.81
CA LYS A 471 -33.32 -22.14 15.03
C LYS A 471 -32.91 -23.61 14.94
N GLU A 472 -33.12 -24.24 13.79
CA GLU A 472 -32.67 -25.62 13.52
C GLU A 472 -31.14 -25.73 13.52
N MET A 473 -30.46 -24.76 12.90
CA MET A 473 -28.99 -24.70 12.92
C MET A 473 -28.45 -24.54 14.35
N GLU A 474 -29.01 -23.64 15.15
CA GLU A 474 -28.63 -23.49 16.56
C GLU A 474 -28.91 -24.76 17.38
N ALA A 475 -30.04 -25.44 17.14
CA ALA A 475 -30.34 -26.71 17.79
C ALA A 475 -29.32 -27.80 17.43
N SER A 476 -28.94 -27.90 16.15
CA SER A 476 -27.92 -28.86 15.69
C SER A 476 -26.53 -28.61 16.29
N LEU A 477 -26.12 -27.34 16.41
CA LEU A 477 -24.85 -26.96 17.05
C LEU A 477 -24.83 -27.34 18.54
N VAL A 478 -25.94 -27.14 19.25
CA VAL A 478 -26.08 -27.53 20.66
C VAL A 478 -26.09 -29.05 20.83
N GLU A 479 -26.64 -29.80 19.88
CA GLU A 479 -26.57 -31.27 19.87
C GLU A 479 -25.15 -31.78 19.60
N ASP A 480 -24.45 -31.19 18.64
CA ASP A 480 -23.05 -31.52 18.32
C ASP A 480 -22.11 -31.20 19.49
N GLU A 481 -22.29 -30.08 20.19
CA GLU A 481 -21.55 -29.77 21.42
C GLU A 481 -21.82 -30.77 22.54
N LYS A 482 -23.07 -31.23 22.69
CA LYS A 482 -23.43 -32.25 23.69
C LYS A 482 -22.87 -33.63 23.34
N GLN A 483 -22.83 -34.00 22.05
CA GLN A 483 -22.23 -35.26 21.59
C GLN A 483 -20.71 -35.25 21.76
N ASN A 484 -20.03 -34.17 21.36
CA ASN A 484 -18.60 -34.00 21.57
C ASN A 484 -18.23 -33.91 23.06
N GLY A 485 -19.08 -33.28 23.88
CA GLY A 485 -18.94 -33.24 25.33
C GLY A 485 -19.05 -34.63 25.98
N ARG A 486 -20.02 -35.46 25.55
CA ARG A 486 -20.17 -36.85 26.03
C ARG A 486 -19.00 -37.74 25.63
N GLN A 487 -18.53 -37.66 24.39
CA GLN A 487 -17.34 -38.41 23.95
C GLN A 487 -16.08 -38.04 24.75
N ARG A 488 -15.92 -36.77 25.15
CA ARG A 488 -14.79 -36.35 26.00
C ARG A 488 -14.84 -36.93 27.42
N VAL A 489 -16.03 -37.09 28.00
CA VAL A 489 -16.19 -37.63 29.36
C VAL A 489 -15.93 -39.14 29.40
N ASP A 490 -16.31 -39.88 28.35
CA ASP A 490 -16.08 -41.33 28.28
C ASP A 490 -14.60 -41.70 28.04
N VAL A 491 -13.82 -40.86 27.35
CA VAL A 491 -12.37 -41.06 27.16
C VAL A 491 -11.56 -40.84 28.45
N THR A 492 -12.13 -40.14 29.45
CA THR A 492 -11.44 -39.87 30.73
C THR A 492 -11.73 -40.96 31.79
N LYS A 493 -12.52 -41.98 31.46
CA LYS A 493 -12.91 -43.08 32.37
C LYS A 493 -12.34 -44.45 32.00
N VAL A 494 -11.34 -44.51 31.11
CA VAL A 494 -10.59 -45.74 30.78
C VAL A 494 -9.18 -45.66 31.32
#